data_AF-S6U251-F1
#
_entry.id   AF-S6U251-F1
#
_cell.length_a   1.000
_cell.length_b   1.000
_cell.length_c   1.000
_cell.angle_alpha   90.00
_cell.angle_beta   90.00
_cell.angle_gamma   90.00
#
_symmetry.space_group_name_H-M   'P 1'
#
loop_
_entity.id
_entity.type
_entity.pdbx_description
1 polymer ?
#
loop_
_entity_poly.entity_id
_entity_poly.type
_entity_poly.pdbx_seq_one_letter_code
_entity_poly.pdbx_strand_id
1 'polypeptide(L)' 'MQAQLIALDWGTTSLRAYRLGEHGQVLEQRALSAGIMQLPTTPRLISGQLCSDGFELAFDQ' A
#
# COMPACT_ATOMS: atom_id res chain seq x y z
N MET A 1 7.10 6.82 18.62
CA MET A 1 7.92 5.72 18.09
C MET A 1 8.11 5.96 16.60
N GLN A 2 9.35 5.91 16.09
CA GLN A 2 9.66 6.16 14.68
C GLN A 2 9.55 4.87 13.86
N ALA A 3 9.08 4.99 12.62
CA ALA A 3 9.08 3.87 11.68
C ALA A 3 10.50 3.60 11.19
N GLN A 4 10.89 2.34 11.19
CA GLN A 4 12.19 1.84 10.72
C GLN A 4 12.07 1.12 9.38
N LEU A 5 10.93 0.48 9.12
CA LEU A 5 10.69 -0.28 7.88
C LEU A 5 9.22 -0.23 7.48
N ILE A 6 8.96 -0.26 6.17
CA ILE A 6 7.65 -0.59 5.60
C ILE A 6 7.74 -2.00 5.01
N ALA A 7 6.95 -2.93 5.52
CA ALA A 7 6.84 -4.28 4.96
C ALA A 7 5.56 -4.39 4.13
N LEU A 8 5.68 -4.99 2.95
CA LEU A 8 4.57 -5.23 2.03
C LEU A 8 4.42 -6.72 1.77
N ASP A 9 3.20 -7.21 1.94
CA ASP A 9 2.77 -8.56 1.54
C ASP A 9 1.68 -8.39 0.48
N TRP A 10 2.11 -8.48 -0.79
CA TRP A 10 1.25 -8.23 -1.94
C TRP A 10 0.98 -9.53 -2.69
N GLY A 11 -0.13 -10.16 -2.32
CA GLY A 11 -0.63 -11.36 -2.98
C GLY A 11 -1.36 -11.06 -4.29
N THR A 12 -1.87 -12.13 -4.91
CA THR A 12 -2.68 -12.02 -6.13
C THR A 12 -4.00 -11.31 -5.91
N THR A 13 -4.60 -11.46 -4.73
CA THR A 13 -5.94 -10.94 -4.40
C THR A 13 -5.96 -9.90 -3.27
N SER A 14 -4.87 -9.72 -2.53
CA SER A 14 -4.82 -8.76 -1.42
C SER A 14 -3.46 -8.10 -1.28
N LEU A 15 -3.47 -6.92 -0.65
CA LEU A 15 -2.29 -6.18 -0.23
C LEU A 15 -2.37 -5.94 1.27
N ARG A 16 -1.30 -6.24 2.00
CA ARG A 16 -1.10 -5.85 3.40
C ARG A 16 0.18 -5.03 3.52
N ALA A 17 0.08 -3.93 4.25
CA ALA A 17 1.21 -3.05 4.55
C ALA A 17 1.39 -2.91 6.04
N TYR A 18 2.64 -2.92 6.50
CA TYR A 18 3.00 -2.79 7.90
C TYR A 18 4.03 -1.69 8.06
N ARG A 19 3.77 -0.77 8.98
CA ARG A 19 4.76 0.20 9.44
C ARG A 19 5.43 -0.37 10.67
N LEU A 20 6.68 -0.79 10.55
CA LEU A 20 7.42 -1.44 11.62
C LEU A 20 8.35 -0.45 12.33
N GLY A 21 8.35 -0.50 13.65
CA GLY A 21 9.27 0.19 14.54
C GLY A 21 10.47 -0.68 14.88
N GLU A 22 11.16 -0.33 15.96
CA GLU A 22 12.32 -1.08 16.42
C GLU A 22 11.96 -2.53 16.77
N HIS A 23 12.91 -3.44 16.57
CA HIS A 23 12.76 -4.87 16.86
C HIS A 23 11.55 -5.54 16.16
N GLY A 24 11.07 -4.95 15.04
CA GLY A 24 9.94 -5.50 14.28
C GLY A 24 8.57 -5.20 14.90
N GLN A 25 8.47 -4.26 15.84
CA GLN A 25 7.18 -3.85 16.42
C GLN A 25 6.24 -3.32 15.32
N VAL A 26 5.02 -3.86 15.20
CA VAL A 26 4.01 -3.31 14.30
C VAL A 26 3.46 -2.02 14.89
N LEU A 27 3.79 -0.86 14.29
CA LEU A 27 3.27 0.45 14.68
C LEU A 27 1.94 0.75 14.00
N GLU A 28 1.73 0.24 12.78
CA GLU A 28 0.50 0.37 12.01
C GLU A 28 0.41 -0.78 11.01
N GLN A 29 -0.83 -1.18 10.69
CA GLN A 29 -1.12 -2.13 9.63
C GLN A 29 -2.30 -1.64 8.81
N ARG A 30 -2.24 -1.83 7.49
CA ARG A 30 -3.37 -1.66 6.58
C ARG A 30 -3.54 -2.91 5.72
N ALA A 31 -4.78 -3.19 5.33
CA ALA A 31 -5.12 -4.26 4.41
C ALA A 31 -6.11 -3.75 3.38
N LEU A 32 -5.83 -4.04 2.11
CA LEU A 32 -6.64 -3.65 0.97
C LEU A 32 -6.96 -4.89 0.12
N SER A 33 -8.12 -4.89 -0.53
CA SER A 33 -8.48 -5.87 -1.55
C SER A 33 -7.81 -5.57 -2.90
N ALA A 34 -6.63 -4.95 -2.91
CA ALA A 34 -5.93 -4.53 -4.13
C ALA A 34 -4.77 -5.47 -4.42
N GLY A 35 -5.02 -6.77 -4.62
CA GLY A 35 -3.98 -7.71 -5.05
C GLY A 35 -3.44 -7.42 -6.45
N ILE A 36 -2.29 -8.01 -6.82
CA ILE A 36 -1.64 -7.72 -8.11
C ILE A 36 -2.50 -8.05 -9.34
N MET A 37 -3.49 -8.95 -9.22
CA MET A 37 -4.43 -9.29 -10.29
C MET A 37 -5.72 -8.47 -10.27
N GLN A 38 -5.89 -7.58 -9.29
CA GLN A 38 -7.11 -6.79 -9.05
C GLN A 38 -6.75 -5.37 -8.60
N LEU A 39 -5.81 -4.75 -9.31
CA LEU A 39 -5.40 -3.39 -9.07
C LEU A 39 -6.56 -2.41 -9.32
N PRO A 40 -6.65 -1.30 -8.56
CA PRO A 40 -7.59 -0.23 -8.85
C PRO A 40 -7.37 0.35 -10.25
N THR A 41 -8.45 0.69 -10.93
CA THR A 41 -8.39 1.17 -12.33
C THR A 41 -8.92 2.59 -12.51
N THR A 42 -9.59 3.15 -11.50
CA THR A 42 -10.14 4.52 -11.56
C THR A 42 -9.02 5.55 -11.43
N PRO A 43 -8.70 6.34 -12.47
CA PRO A 43 -7.66 7.36 -12.37
C PRO A 43 -8.02 8.45 -11.36
N ARG A 44 -7.01 8.97 -10.64
CA ARG A 44 -7.17 10.09 -9.69
C ARG A 44 -5.89 10.91 -9.58
N LEU A 45 -5.97 12.06 -8.93
CA LEU A 45 -4.82 12.91 -8.68
C LEU A 45 -3.99 12.33 -7.53
N ILE A 46 -2.74 11.96 -7.81
CA ILE A 46 -1.73 11.56 -6.82
C ILE A 46 -0.59 12.57 -6.91
N SER A 47 -0.22 13.19 -5.78
CA SER A 47 0.84 14.22 -5.72
C SER A 47 0.68 15.35 -6.77
N GLY A 48 -0.56 15.73 -7.09
CA GLY A 48 -0.87 16.79 -8.05
C GLY A 48 -0.83 16.36 -9.53
N GLN A 49 -0.58 15.09 -9.84
CA GLN A 49 -0.59 14.55 -11.21
C GLN A 49 -1.72 13.53 -11.38
N LEU A 50 -2.40 13.54 -12.53
CA LEU A 50 -3.38 12.51 -12.86
C LEU A 50 -2.66 11.18 -13.09
N CYS A 51 -2.97 10.20 -12.25
CA CYS A 51 -2.36 8.88 -12.28
C CYS A 51 -3.40 7.82 -12.67
N SER A 52 -2.99 6.91 -13.55
CA SER A 52 -3.77 5.73 -13.96
C SER A 52 -3.01 4.41 -13.73
N ASP A 53 -1.82 4.46 -13.12
CA ASP A 53 -1.04 3.27 -12.77
C ASP A 53 -1.69 2.56 -11.58
N GLY A 54 -2.09 1.30 -11.77
CA GLY A 54 -2.82 0.55 -10.75
C GLY A 54 -2.06 0.35 -9.44
N PHE A 55 -0.72 0.31 -9.46
CA PHE A 55 0.10 0.17 -8.26
C PHE A 55 0.12 1.47 -7.46
N GLU A 56 0.34 2.60 -8.13
CA GLU A 56 0.27 3.92 -7.49
C GLU A 56 -1.12 4.18 -6.93
N LEU A 57 -2.16 3.82 -7.69
CA LEU A 57 -3.54 3.91 -7.22
C LEU A 57 -3.83 3.03 -6.00
N ALA A 58 -3.14 1.90 -5.83
CA ALA A 58 -3.29 1.04 -4.66
C ALA A 58 -2.63 1.64 -3.41
N PHE A 59 -1.50 2.35 -3.56
CA PHE A 59 -0.81 2.99 -2.43
C PHE A 59 -1.46 4.28 -1.93
N ASP A 60 -2.30 4.92 -2.76
CA ASP A 60 -3.03 6.15 -2.42
C ASP A 60 -4.33 5.92 -1.62
N GLN A 61 -4.65 4.67 -1.25
CA GLN A 61 -5.82 4.31 -0.43
C GLN A 61 -5.52 4.25 1.08
#